data_AF-A0A7C8PWJ2-F1
#
_entry.id   AF-A0A7C8PWJ2-F1
#
_cell.length_a   1.000
_cell.length_b   1.000
_cell.length_c   1.000
_cell.angle_alpha   90.00
_cell.angle_beta   90.00
_cell.angle_gamma   90.00
#
_symmetry.space_group_name_H-M   'P 1'
#
loop_
_entity.id
_entity.type
_entity.pdbx_description
1 polymer ?
#
loop_
_entity_poly.entity_id
_entity_poly.type
_entity_poly.pdbx_seq_one_letter_code
_entity_poly.pdbx_strand_id
1 'polypeptide(L)'
;MTDYAKSVVQSISPTPDEIAMKSSTLRRITKICNNLVPGSRIIPFGSLVSGFATKGADMDVIFAHDSLHPQPFSHESNIPVRLANEFLKRGFEVDLLIRTRVPILKIKTPSNDPGSRPGSPSAQDALKEDLDEEPWPENISCDIGFKAHLGITNSYFFRTYSQCDSRFREMVLFVKQWSKNRDLNSPYFGTLSSYGYVLMVAHFLINIVKPPVLPNLQLIPPDPDTPESELRQDGFDIWYFKDIAKITSGELLPDGKNEMGLGQLIYEFFQYFTTNFNFVSEVVTIRSLGGVMYKQHKGWTSARERVGETTTYQDRYLLALEDPFEITHNVGRTCGGPGVRRIRGEMQRAAQIIRKISTQAAPESPATAARNSGWEMQITLDDLMVTVTQNNRTFRNRKNNQKNLVGWIKNNWTVGECLAQIDAVAEELRRKRELGLPDDAELPPESEEGSEETDGEEGSDSGSSGDSSIRVVSSSSEANRVIEGLNGLRISRS
;
A
#
# COMPACT_ATOMS: atom_id res chain seq x y z
N MET A 1 -4.16 -18.53 -19.85
CA MET A 1 -3.93 -17.73 -18.62
C MET A 1 -2.53 -17.15 -18.57
N THR A 2 -1.46 -17.94 -18.68
CA THR A 2 -0.06 -17.47 -18.69
C THR A 2 0.16 -16.28 -19.63
N ASP A 3 -0.28 -16.38 -20.88
CA ASP A 3 -0.03 -15.35 -21.91
C ASP A 3 -0.79 -14.05 -21.63
N TYR A 4 -2.00 -14.16 -21.06
CA TYR A 4 -2.76 -13.00 -20.56
C TYR A 4 -2.05 -12.31 -19.39
N ALA A 5 -1.51 -13.08 -18.45
CA ALA A 5 -0.73 -12.50 -17.36
C ALA A 5 0.53 -11.79 -17.88
N LYS A 6 1.24 -12.39 -18.85
CA LYS A 6 2.40 -11.78 -19.50
C LYS A 6 2.05 -10.52 -20.31
N SER A 7 0.92 -10.50 -21.03
CA SER A 7 0.50 -9.30 -21.78
C SER A 7 0.09 -8.15 -20.85
N VAL A 8 -0.54 -8.45 -19.70
CA VAL A 8 -0.76 -7.46 -18.62
C VAL A 8 0.56 -6.94 -18.06
N VAL A 9 1.53 -7.81 -17.76
CA VAL A 9 2.86 -7.39 -17.27
C VAL A 9 3.60 -6.54 -18.29
N GLN A 10 3.49 -6.85 -19.59
CA GLN A 10 4.11 -6.08 -20.67
C GLN A 10 3.45 -4.70 -20.84
N SER A 11 2.12 -4.62 -20.79
CA SER A 11 1.40 -3.36 -21.01
C SER A 11 1.66 -2.32 -19.90
N ILE A 12 1.94 -2.78 -18.67
CA ILE A 12 2.19 -1.93 -17.50
C ILE A 12 3.67 -1.73 -17.16
N SER A 13 4.60 -2.44 -17.79
CA SER A 13 6.04 -2.28 -17.50
C SER A 13 6.56 -0.94 -18.06
N PRO A 14 7.39 -0.18 -17.32
CA PRO A 14 8.03 1.04 -17.82
C PRO A 14 8.79 0.80 -19.13
N THR A 15 8.83 1.79 -20.02
CA THR A 15 9.69 1.73 -21.20
C THR A 15 11.15 2.00 -20.82
N PRO A 16 12.14 1.58 -21.65
CA PRO A 16 13.54 1.95 -21.45
C PRO A 16 13.72 3.48 -21.35
N ASP A 17 12.98 4.24 -22.17
CA ASP A 17 13.02 5.71 -22.18
C ASP A 17 12.47 6.31 -20.89
N GLU A 18 11.38 5.76 -20.32
CA GLU A 18 10.84 6.18 -19.02
C GLU A 18 11.87 5.94 -17.90
N ILE A 19 12.57 4.80 -17.94
CA ILE A 19 13.63 4.47 -16.97
C ILE A 19 14.82 5.42 -17.13
N ALA A 20 15.24 5.72 -18.36
CA ALA A 20 16.32 6.66 -18.65
C ALA A 20 15.96 8.10 -18.20
N MET A 21 14.74 8.54 -18.46
CA MET A 21 14.19 9.83 -18.06
C MET A 21 14.14 9.99 -16.55
N LYS A 22 13.65 8.98 -15.82
CA LYS A 22 13.67 8.93 -14.34
C LYS A 22 15.10 8.95 -13.80
N SER A 23 15.99 8.17 -14.39
CA SER A 23 17.42 8.16 -14.03
C SER A 23 18.09 9.52 -14.23
N SER A 24 17.75 10.24 -15.32
CA SER A 24 18.26 11.59 -15.56
C SER A 24 17.70 12.61 -14.56
N THR A 25 16.39 12.55 -14.30
CA THR A 25 15.70 13.40 -13.32
C THR A 25 16.29 13.22 -11.92
N LEU A 26 16.54 11.96 -11.52
CA LEU A 26 17.16 11.63 -10.24
C LEU A 26 18.57 12.22 -10.09
N ARG A 27 19.39 12.25 -11.17
CA ARG A 27 20.71 12.91 -11.14
C ARG A 27 20.58 14.41 -10.87
N ARG A 28 19.62 15.09 -11.50
CA ARG A 28 19.36 16.53 -11.28
C ARG A 28 18.85 16.82 -9.86
N ILE A 29 17.91 16.00 -9.36
CA ILE A 29 17.45 16.04 -7.95
C ILE A 29 18.63 15.85 -6.98
N THR A 30 19.53 14.90 -7.27
CA THR A 30 20.75 14.67 -6.47
C THR A 30 21.65 15.90 -6.43
N LYS A 31 21.87 16.55 -7.59
CA LYS A 31 22.65 17.80 -7.71
C LYS A 31 22.04 18.93 -6.86
N ILE A 32 20.72 19.14 -6.92
CA ILE A 32 20.02 20.14 -6.10
C ILE A 32 20.22 19.87 -4.60
N CYS A 33 20.01 18.62 -4.16
CA CYS A 33 20.15 18.24 -2.76
C CYS A 33 21.59 18.41 -2.25
N ASN A 34 22.59 18.02 -3.05
CA ASN A 34 24.00 18.14 -2.72
C ASN A 34 24.47 19.61 -2.71
N ASN A 35 23.98 20.45 -3.62
CA ASN A 35 24.26 21.89 -3.61
C ASN A 35 23.71 22.58 -2.34
N LEU A 36 22.49 22.21 -1.91
CA LEU A 36 21.86 22.80 -0.72
C LEU A 36 22.44 22.26 0.60
N VAL A 37 22.84 20.98 0.61
CA VAL A 37 23.46 20.29 1.74
C VAL A 37 24.67 19.48 1.21
N PRO A 38 25.87 20.09 1.17
CA PRO A 38 27.08 19.43 0.69
C PRO A 38 27.35 18.12 1.42
N GLY A 39 27.76 17.09 0.68
CA GLY A 39 27.97 15.74 1.22
C GLY A 39 26.70 14.88 1.33
N SER A 40 25.51 15.43 1.06
CA SER A 40 24.28 14.62 1.00
C SER A 40 24.22 13.72 -0.23
N ARG A 41 23.55 12.58 -0.09
CA ARG A 41 23.38 11.52 -1.08
C ARG A 41 21.90 11.22 -1.23
N ILE A 42 21.43 11.05 -2.47
CA ILE A 42 20.07 10.59 -2.77
C ILE A 42 20.15 9.13 -3.20
N ILE A 43 19.55 8.25 -2.40
CA ILE A 43 19.64 6.79 -2.61
C ILE A 43 18.25 6.28 -3.05
N PRO A 44 18.09 5.77 -4.29
CA PRO A 44 16.80 5.24 -4.72
C PRO A 44 16.46 3.95 -3.96
N PHE A 45 15.18 3.72 -3.75
CA PHE A 45 14.63 2.46 -3.24
C PHE A 45 13.28 2.18 -3.91
N GLY A 46 12.43 1.40 -3.25
CA GLY A 46 11.06 1.14 -3.66
C GLY A 46 10.95 0.41 -5.00
N SER A 47 9.91 0.73 -5.76
CA SER A 47 9.49 -0.13 -6.87
C SER A 47 10.44 -0.10 -8.08
N LEU A 48 11.19 1.00 -8.26
CA LEU A 48 12.24 1.10 -9.28
C LEU A 48 13.42 0.18 -8.98
N VAL A 49 13.87 0.12 -7.72
CA VAL A 49 15.01 -0.72 -7.32
C VAL A 49 14.64 -2.19 -7.23
N SER A 50 13.43 -2.52 -6.76
CA SER A 50 12.96 -3.91 -6.66
C SER A 50 12.55 -4.56 -7.99
N GLY A 51 12.53 -3.79 -9.10
CA GLY A 51 12.10 -4.28 -10.42
C GLY A 51 10.57 -4.36 -10.61
N PHE A 52 9.79 -3.82 -9.67
CA PHE A 52 8.31 -3.85 -9.65
C PHE A 52 7.64 -2.52 -10.00
N ALA A 53 8.38 -1.59 -10.58
CA ALA A 53 7.82 -0.36 -11.13
C ALA A 53 6.81 -0.67 -12.23
N THR A 54 5.75 0.13 -12.28
CA THR A 54 4.80 0.20 -13.40
C THR A 54 5.02 1.52 -14.13
N LYS A 55 4.53 1.65 -15.36
CA LYS A 55 4.46 2.93 -16.07
C LYS A 55 3.89 4.02 -15.15
N GLY A 56 4.53 5.19 -15.14
CA GLY A 56 4.14 6.31 -14.30
C GLY A 56 4.33 6.10 -12.79
N ALA A 57 5.02 5.05 -12.33
CA ALA A 57 5.28 4.85 -10.91
C ALA A 57 6.26 5.92 -10.36
N ASP A 58 5.95 6.44 -9.17
CA ASP A 58 6.76 7.43 -8.45
C ASP A 58 8.20 6.94 -8.20
N MET A 59 9.13 7.89 -8.05
CA MET A 59 10.50 7.60 -7.62
C MET A 59 10.60 7.63 -6.09
N ASP A 60 10.82 6.49 -5.45
CA ASP A 60 11.07 6.42 -4.00
C ASP A 60 12.58 6.66 -3.72
N VAL A 61 12.95 7.67 -2.93
CA VAL A 61 14.37 7.98 -2.63
C VAL A 61 14.61 8.36 -1.16
N ILE A 62 15.82 8.12 -0.66
CA ILE A 62 16.25 8.53 0.68
C ILE A 62 17.26 9.66 0.59
N PHE A 63 17.03 10.73 1.36
CA PHE A 63 18.07 11.71 1.69
C PHE A 63 18.97 11.14 2.79
N ALA A 64 20.24 10.89 2.47
CA ALA A 64 21.25 10.38 3.40
C ALA A 64 22.43 11.35 3.50
N HIS A 65 23.08 11.39 4.67
CA HIS A 65 24.29 12.21 4.89
C HIS A 65 25.07 11.62 6.07
N ASP A 66 26.37 11.39 5.90
CA ASP A 66 27.13 10.50 6.79
C ASP A 66 27.50 11.13 8.14
N SER A 67 27.66 12.46 8.18
CA SER A 67 28.08 13.21 9.37
C SER A 67 27.14 14.39 9.69
N LEU A 68 25.81 14.19 9.64
CA LEU A 68 24.89 15.33 9.76
C LEU A 68 24.68 15.79 11.21
N HIS A 69 25.35 16.88 11.57
CA HIS A 69 25.12 17.61 12.82
C HIS A 69 24.84 19.10 12.53
N PRO A 70 23.72 19.66 13.04
CA PRO A 70 22.67 19.00 13.80
C PRO A 70 21.74 18.15 12.91
N GLN A 71 21.00 17.21 13.51
CA GLN A 71 20.15 16.21 12.83
C GLN A 71 19.11 16.86 11.87
N PRO A 72 18.62 16.17 10.81
CA PRO A 72 17.90 16.81 9.70
C PRO A 72 16.64 17.58 10.12
N PHE A 73 15.98 17.10 11.18
CA PHE A 73 14.73 17.62 11.76
C PHE A 73 14.93 18.58 12.93
N SER A 74 16.18 18.88 13.31
CA SER A 74 16.44 19.91 14.31
C SER A 74 15.97 21.27 13.80
N HIS A 75 15.59 22.17 14.71
CA HIS A 75 15.22 23.55 14.36
C HIS A 75 16.35 24.30 13.64
N GLU A 76 17.61 23.97 13.96
CA GLU A 76 18.82 24.55 13.37
C GLU A 76 19.06 24.08 11.92
N SER A 77 18.93 22.76 11.65
CA SER A 77 19.14 22.23 10.28
C SER A 77 17.94 22.43 9.36
N ASN A 78 16.73 22.14 9.86
CA ASN A 78 15.43 22.19 9.18
C ASN A 78 15.45 21.76 7.69
N ILE A 79 16.17 20.67 7.39
CA ILE A 79 16.49 20.25 6.02
C ILE A 79 15.24 19.96 5.16
N PRO A 80 14.18 19.28 5.66
CA PRO A 80 12.99 19.02 4.87
C PRO A 80 12.31 20.29 4.36
N VAL A 81 12.24 21.35 5.18
CA VAL A 81 11.65 22.64 4.78
C VAL A 81 12.57 23.40 3.84
N ARG A 82 13.89 23.37 4.07
CA ARG A 82 14.88 23.98 3.15
C ARG A 82 14.81 23.34 1.77
N LEU A 83 14.76 22.01 1.68
CA LEU A 83 14.58 21.29 0.42
C LEU A 83 13.23 21.60 -0.22
N ALA A 84 12.13 21.61 0.55
CA ALA A 84 10.81 21.96 0.03
C ALA A 84 10.79 23.35 -0.63
N ASN A 85 11.36 24.36 0.04
CA ASN A 85 11.51 25.71 -0.50
C ASN A 85 12.41 25.75 -1.75
N GLU A 86 13.46 24.93 -1.80
CA GLU A 86 14.37 24.88 -2.94
C GLU A 86 13.75 24.24 -4.19
N PHE A 87 12.89 23.23 -4.03
CA PHE A 87 12.10 22.67 -5.13
C PHE A 87 10.97 23.62 -5.57
N LEU A 88 10.31 24.31 -4.64
CA LEU A 88 9.28 25.32 -4.97
C LEU A 88 9.83 26.45 -5.86
N LYS A 89 11.02 26.99 -5.57
CA LYS A 89 11.70 28.00 -6.42
C LYS A 89 11.99 27.53 -7.85
N ARG A 90 11.96 26.21 -8.10
CA ARG A 90 12.25 25.56 -9.37
C ARG A 90 10.98 25.06 -10.07
N GLY A 91 9.81 25.54 -9.62
CA GLY A 91 8.50 25.27 -10.21
C GLY A 91 7.89 23.91 -9.89
N PHE A 92 8.52 23.11 -9.00
CA PHE A 92 7.97 21.82 -8.61
C PHE A 92 6.69 22.00 -7.77
N GLU A 93 5.73 21.10 -7.96
CA GLU A 93 4.69 20.91 -6.94
C GLU A 93 5.33 20.23 -5.72
N VAL A 94 5.04 20.71 -4.51
CA VAL A 94 5.65 20.22 -3.27
C VAL A 94 4.62 20.04 -2.16
N ASP A 95 4.56 18.85 -1.56
CA ASP A 95 3.77 18.56 -0.36
C ASP A 95 4.68 17.89 0.71
N LEU A 96 4.80 18.51 1.90
CA LEU A 96 5.69 18.03 2.97
C LEU A 96 4.90 17.28 4.07
N LEU A 97 5.13 15.97 4.16
CA LEU A 97 4.45 15.06 5.08
C LEU A 97 5.34 14.74 6.30
N ILE A 98 5.19 15.51 7.38
CA ILE A 98 5.98 15.34 8.62
C ILE A 98 5.25 14.59 9.75
N ARG A 99 3.94 14.38 9.64
CA ARG A 99 3.11 13.70 10.67
C ARG A 99 2.87 12.21 10.39
N THR A 100 3.69 11.64 9.52
CA THR A 100 3.66 10.23 9.12
C THR A 100 4.76 9.44 9.84
N ARG A 101 4.58 8.11 9.97
CA ARG A 101 5.60 7.20 10.54
C ARG A 101 6.99 7.37 9.94
N VAL A 102 7.06 7.63 8.64
CA VAL A 102 8.26 8.04 7.91
C VAL A 102 7.96 9.43 7.35
N PRO A 103 8.68 10.48 7.74
CA PRO A 103 8.53 11.79 7.13
C PRO A 103 9.00 11.78 5.68
N ILE A 104 8.20 12.34 4.79
CA ILE A 104 8.40 12.33 3.33
C ILE A 104 8.18 13.74 2.78
N LEU A 105 9.09 14.20 1.93
CA LEU A 105 8.91 15.35 1.07
C LEU A 105 8.49 14.83 -0.32
N LYS A 106 7.22 15.04 -0.69
CA LYS A 106 6.73 14.72 -2.04
C LYS A 106 7.03 15.89 -2.95
N ILE A 107 7.70 15.63 -4.08
CA ILE A 107 7.89 16.61 -5.15
C ILE A 107 7.39 16.03 -6.47
N LYS A 108 6.92 16.89 -7.36
CA LYS A 108 6.53 16.53 -8.72
C LYS A 108 7.04 17.61 -9.69
N THR A 109 7.65 17.19 -10.79
CA THR A 109 8.17 18.14 -11.79
C THR A 109 7.05 19.01 -12.38
N PRO A 110 7.37 20.24 -12.83
CA PRO A 110 6.40 21.14 -13.44
C PRO A 110 5.59 20.46 -14.55
N SER A 111 4.35 20.89 -14.74
CA SER A 111 3.55 20.54 -15.92
C SER A 111 3.28 21.79 -16.75
N ASN A 112 3.25 21.66 -18.08
CA ASN A 112 2.89 22.76 -18.98
C ASN A 112 1.37 23.00 -19.06
N ASP A 113 0.57 22.30 -18.25
CA ASP A 113 -0.88 22.42 -18.24
C ASP A 113 -1.33 23.73 -17.53
N PRO A 114 -2.05 24.64 -18.21
CA PRO A 114 -2.51 25.90 -17.62
C PRO A 114 -3.50 25.73 -16.45
N GLY A 115 -3.97 24.51 -16.16
CA GLY A 115 -4.72 24.17 -14.94
C GLY A 115 -3.88 23.94 -13.67
N SER A 116 -2.55 24.13 -13.73
CA SER A 116 -1.63 23.90 -12.59
C SER A 116 -1.96 24.73 -11.34
N ARG A 117 -1.64 24.20 -10.14
CA ARG A 117 -2.02 24.72 -8.81
C ARG A 117 -1.87 26.26 -8.69
N PRO A 118 -2.89 26.99 -8.18
CA PRO A 118 -2.74 28.42 -7.87
C PRO A 118 -1.58 28.67 -6.90
N GLY A 119 -0.61 29.49 -7.32
CA GLY A 119 0.58 29.81 -6.52
C GLY A 119 1.81 28.95 -6.79
N SER A 120 1.76 27.95 -7.69
CA SER A 120 2.98 27.44 -8.30
C SER A 120 3.63 28.54 -9.15
N PRO A 121 4.94 28.80 -9.03
CA PRO A 121 5.64 29.70 -9.94
C PRO A 121 5.46 29.22 -11.38
N SER A 122 5.26 30.13 -12.33
CA SER A 122 5.20 29.73 -13.73
C SER A 122 6.56 29.19 -14.19
N ALA A 123 6.60 28.46 -15.30
CA ALA A 123 7.88 28.04 -15.89
C ALA A 123 8.81 29.23 -16.25
N GLN A 124 8.27 30.45 -16.33
CA GLN A 124 9.02 31.69 -16.56
C GLN A 124 9.60 32.30 -15.27
N ASP A 125 9.10 31.90 -14.10
CA ASP A 125 9.55 32.35 -12.77
C ASP A 125 10.64 31.43 -12.16
N ALA A 126 10.96 30.33 -12.83
CA ALA A 126 12.03 29.42 -12.41
C ALA A 126 13.41 30.12 -12.39
N LEU A 127 14.28 29.68 -11.47
CA LEU A 127 15.62 30.26 -11.29
C LEU A 127 16.42 30.26 -12.61
N LYS A 128 16.96 31.43 -12.97
CA LYS A 128 17.72 31.64 -14.22
C LYS A 128 18.91 30.70 -14.41
N GLU A 129 19.48 30.17 -13.32
CA GLU A 129 20.58 29.20 -13.36
C GLU A 129 20.18 27.85 -13.98
N ASP A 130 18.88 27.52 -14.01
CA ASP A 130 18.37 26.29 -14.64
C ASP A 130 18.02 26.48 -16.13
N LEU A 131 18.08 27.70 -16.68
CA LEU A 131 17.75 28.00 -18.08
C LEU A 131 18.78 27.47 -19.09
N ASP A 132 20.00 27.17 -18.63
CA ASP A 132 21.05 26.53 -19.43
C ASP A 132 20.98 24.98 -19.37
N GLU A 133 20.06 24.40 -18.57
CA GLU A 133 19.78 22.96 -18.57
C GLU A 133 18.52 22.63 -19.40
N GLU A 134 18.46 21.40 -19.92
CA GLU A 134 17.25 20.86 -20.55
C GLU A 134 16.00 21.02 -19.64
N PRO A 135 14.81 21.29 -20.18
CA PRO A 135 13.58 21.39 -19.40
C PRO A 135 13.33 20.16 -18.50
N TRP A 136 12.58 20.36 -17.41
CA TRP A 136 12.15 19.23 -16.60
C TRP A 136 11.15 18.37 -17.40
N PRO A 137 11.30 17.03 -17.41
CA PRO A 137 10.27 16.17 -17.98
C PRO A 137 8.98 16.30 -17.17
N GLU A 138 7.84 16.38 -17.84
CA GLU A 138 6.56 16.66 -17.20
C GLU A 138 6.09 15.52 -16.28
N ASN A 139 5.40 15.90 -15.20
CA ASN A 139 4.61 14.99 -14.35
C ASN A 139 5.38 13.80 -13.71
N ILE A 140 6.68 13.93 -13.44
CA ILE A 140 7.46 12.94 -12.68
C ILE A 140 7.39 13.23 -11.19
N SER A 141 6.75 12.32 -10.45
CA SER A 141 6.70 12.32 -8.97
C SER A 141 7.97 11.69 -8.35
N CYS A 142 8.40 12.24 -7.21
CA CYS A 142 9.48 11.72 -6.38
C CYS A 142 9.15 11.91 -4.89
N ASP A 143 9.26 10.82 -4.11
CA ASP A 143 9.06 10.79 -2.66
C ASP A 143 10.41 10.73 -1.95
N ILE A 144 10.84 11.84 -1.36
CA ILE A 144 12.10 11.96 -0.62
C ILE A 144 11.86 11.65 0.86
N GLY A 145 12.22 10.45 1.30
CA GLY A 145 12.20 10.02 2.69
C GLY A 145 13.47 10.39 3.46
N PHE A 146 13.35 10.67 4.76
CA PHE A 146 14.49 11.08 5.61
C PHE A 146 14.87 10.07 6.73
N LYS A 147 14.10 8.99 6.90
CA LYS A 147 14.31 7.95 7.94
C LYS A 147 13.93 6.54 7.46
N ALA A 148 14.06 6.26 6.16
CA ALA A 148 13.45 5.08 5.53
C ALA A 148 14.43 3.90 5.27
N HIS A 149 15.55 3.80 6.00
CA HIS A 149 16.70 2.96 5.63
C HIS A 149 16.37 1.49 5.34
N LEU A 150 15.54 0.82 6.16
CA LEU A 150 15.07 -0.55 5.89
C LEU A 150 14.29 -0.70 4.56
N GLY A 151 13.75 0.40 4.02
CA GLY A 151 13.16 0.45 2.69
C GLY A 151 14.18 0.16 1.58
N ILE A 152 15.45 0.55 1.74
CA ILE A 152 16.53 0.17 0.84
C ILE A 152 16.73 -1.35 0.91
N THR A 153 16.94 -1.90 2.12
CA THR A 153 17.17 -3.33 2.36
C THR A 153 16.04 -4.18 1.79
N ASN A 154 14.78 -3.82 2.07
CA ASN A 154 13.59 -4.43 1.49
C ASN A 154 13.61 -4.41 -0.05
N SER A 155 14.01 -3.29 -0.66
CA SER A 155 14.03 -3.15 -2.12
C SER A 155 15.08 -4.04 -2.78
N TYR A 156 16.28 -4.14 -2.18
CA TYR A 156 17.33 -5.04 -2.67
C TYR A 156 17.01 -6.52 -2.42
N PHE A 157 16.38 -6.85 -1.28
CA PHE A 157 15.90 -8.20 -0.99
C PHE A 157 14.92 -8.70 -2.06
N PHE A 158 13.92 -7.90 -2.41
CA PHE A 158 12.99 -8.24 -3.49
C PHE A 158 13.61 -8.15 -4.89
N ARG A 159 14.61 -7.29 -5.09
CA ARG A 159 15.39 -7.26 -6.33
C ARG A 159 16.12 -8.60 -6.54
N THR A 160 16.80 -9.13 -5.53
CA THR A 160 17.47 -10.44 -5.59
C THR A 160 16.49 -11.51 -6.02
N TYR A 161 15.33 -11.65 -5.36
CA TYR A 161 14.30 -12.59 -5.79
C TYR A 161 13.79 -12.36 -7.22
N SER A 162 13.62 -11.09 -7.65
CA SER A 162 13.16 -10.78 -9.01
C SER A 162 14.16 -11.18 -10.11
N GLN A 163 15.43 -11.36 -9.75
CA GLN A 163 16.51 -11.78 -10.65
C GLN A 163 16.69 -13.31 -10.67
N CYS A 164 16.14 -14.04 -9.70
CA CYS A 164 16.29 -15.50 -9.57
C CYS A 164 15.24 -16.30 -10.36
N ASP A 165 13.99 -15.84 -10.40
CA ASP A 165 12.92 -16.47 -11.21
C ASP A 165 11.99 -15.39 -11.78
N SER A 166 11.82 -15.37 -13.10
CA SER A 166 10.99 -14.37 -13.78
C SER A 166 9.52 -14.42 -13.36
N ARG A 167 9.01 -15.60 -12.98
CA ARG A 167 7.62 -15.79 -12.54
C ARG A 167 7.30 -14.96 -11.30
N PHE A 168 8.28 -14.71 -10.43
CA PHE A 168 8.08 -13.84 -9.26
C PHE A 168 7.77 -12.41 -9.67
N ARG A 169 8.59 -11.81 -10.55
CA ARG A 169 8.35 -10.45 -11.06
C ARG A 169 7.03 -10.38 -11.84
N GLU A 170 6.79 -11.35 -12.73
CA GLU A 170 5.57 -11.42 -13.53
C GLU A 170 4.32 -11.48 -12.62
N MET A 171 4.33 -12.33 -11.60
CA MET A 171 3.23 -12.51 -10.68
C MET A 171 3.02 -11.31 -9.76
N VAL A 172 4.08 -10.71 -9.22
CA VAL A 172 4.00 -9.46 -8.44
C VAL A 172 3.35 -8.34 -9.26
N LEU A 173 3.77 -8.15 -10.51
CA LEU A 173 3.23 -7.11 -11.37
C LEU A 173 1.77 -7.39 -11.79
N PHE A 174 1.43 -8.64 -12.07
CA PHE A 174 0.04 -9.04 -12.33
C PHE A 174 -0.87 -8.76 -11.13
N VAL A 175 -0.47 -9.21 -9.92
CA VAL A 175 -1.24 -8.98 -8.68
C VAL A 175 -1.29 -7.49 -8.31
N LYS A 176 -0.22 -6.72 -8.57
CA LYS A 176 -0.20 -5.26 -8.38
C LYS A 176 -1.18 -4.54 -9.30
N GLN A 177 -1.30 -4.96 -10.56
CA GLN A 177 -2.28 -4.37 -11.49
C GLN A 177 -3.70 -4.80 -11.16
N TRP A 178 -3.91 -6.08 -10.85
CA TRP A 178 -5.20 -6.59 -10.39
C TRP A 178 -5.70 -5.83 -9.15
N SER A 179 -4.85 -5.63 -8.12
CA SER A 179 -5.26 -4.91 -6.91
C SER A 179 -5.56 -3.43 -7.15
N LYS A 180 -4.84 -2.78 -8.08
CA LYS A 180 -5.18 -1.43 -8.56
C LYS A 180 -6.55 -1.40 -9.24
N ASN A 181 -6.80 -2.30 -10.20
CA ASN A 181 -8.05 -2.35 -10.98
C ASN A 181 -9.31 -2.72 -10.16
N ARG A 182 -9.16 -3.10 -8.88
CA ARG A 182 -10.26 -3.44 -7.94
C ARG A 182 -10.31 -2.53 -6.71
N ASP A 183 -9.55 -1.42 -6.73
CA ASP A 183 -9.46 -0.43 -5.65
C ASP A 183 -9.06 -1.02 -4.29
N LEU A 184 -8.12 -1.98 -4.31
CA LEU A 184 -7.57 -2.68 -3.14
C LEU A 184 -6.15 -2.23 -2.77
N ASN A 185 -5.57 -1.31 -3.53
CA ASN A 185 -4.21 -0.81 -3.39
C ASN A 185 -4.21 0.60 -2.77
N SER A 186 -4.91 0.78 -1.65
CA SER A 186 -5.12 2.08 -1.00
C SER A 186 -5.15 1.95 0.53
N PRO A 187 -3.99 2.01 1.21
CA PRO A 187 -3.88 1.93 2.66
C PRO A 187 -4.75 2.96 3.40
N TYR A 188 -4.86 4.17 2.86
CA TYR A 188 -5.69 5.26 3.41
C TYR A 188 -7.17 4.86 3.49
N PHE A 189 -7.69 4.19 2.46
CA PHE A 189 -9.07 3.65 2.42
C PHE A 189 -9.18 2.24 3.03
N GLY A 190 -8.25 1.89 3.93
CA GLY A 190 -8.32 0.67 4.73
C GLY A 190 -8.06 -0.64 3.97
N THR A 191 -7.34 -0.60 2.86
CA THR A 191 -6.87 -1.77 2.10
C THR A 191 -5.34 -1.91 2.18
N LEU A 192 -4.70 -2.67 1.29
CA LEU A 192 -3.25 -2.92 1.32
C LEU A 192 -2.47 -1.91 0.49
N SER A 193 -1.16 -1.81 0.74
CA SER A 193 -0.22 -1.16 -0.18
C SER A 193 0.27 -2.17 -1.23
N SER A 194 0.86 -1.67 -2.31
CA SER A 194 1.58 -2.51 -3.28
C SER A 194 2.63 -3.41 -2.60
N TYR A 195 3.31 -2.92 -1.57
CA TYR A 195 4.29 -3.70 -0.78
C TYR A 195 3.62 -4.86 -0.03
N GLY A 196 2.41 -4.67 0.53
CA GLY A 196 1.64 -5.76 1.13
C GLY A 196 1.36 -6.91 0.15
N TYR A 197 1.01 -6.59 -1.09
CA TYR A 197 0.83 -7.62 -2.13
C TYR A 197 2.13 -8.33 -2.53
N VAL A 198 3.28 -7.63 -2.53
CA VAL A 198 4.60 -8.27 -2.72
C VAL A 198 4.84 -9.33 -1.65
N LEU A 199 4.59 -9.01 -0.37
CA LEU A 199 4.74 -9.96 0.73
C LEU A 199 3.84 -11.19 0.59
N MET A 200 2.58 -11.01 0.17
CA MET A 200 1.65 -12.12 -0.06
C MET A 200 2.12 -13.05 -1.19
N VAL A 201 2.62 -12.48 -2.31
CA VAL A 201 3.14 -13.25 -3.44
C VAL A 201 4.44 -13.97 -3.07
N ALA A 202 5.35 -13.30 -2.36
CA ALA A 202 6.60 -13.88 -1.89
C ALA A 202 6.36 -15.04 -0.90
N HIS A 203 5.50 -14.84 0.10
CA HIS A 203 5.09 -15.90 1.03
C HIS A 203 4.55 -17.13 0.30
N PHE A 204 3.65 -16.93 -0.67
CA PHE A 204 3.10 -18.03 -1.46
C PHE A 204 4.18 -18.81 -2.23
N LEU A 205 5.04 -18.11 -2.98
CA LEU A 205 6.05 -18.75 -3.85
C LEU A 205 7.24 -19.36 -3.10
N ILE A 206 7.57 -18.84 -1.91
CA ILE A 206 8.69 -19.32 -1.09
C ILE A 206 8.25 -20.46 -0.16
N ASN A 207 7.06 -20.34 0.45
CA ASN A 207 6.67 -21.21 1.56
C ASN A 207 5.54 -22.20 1.22
N ILE A 208 4.59 -21.81 0.37
CA ILE A 208 3.31 -22.52 0.20
C ILE A 208 3.34 -23.49 -0.99
N VAL A 209 3.76 -23.04 -2.17
CA VAL A 209 3.83 -23.88 -3.37
C VAL A 209 4.83 -25.03 -3.15
N LYS A 210 4.50 -26.24 -3.65
CA LYS A 210 5.35 -27.44 -3.58
C LYS A 210 5.55 -28.07 -4.96
N PRO A 211 6.81 -28.26 -5.42
CA PRO A 211 8.06 -27.69 -4.89
C PRO A 211 8.00 -26.16 -4.79
N PRO A 212 8.78 -25.51 -3.90
CA PRO A 212 8.84 -24.06 -3.85
C PRO A 212 9.43 -23.46 -5.13
N VAL A 213 8.99 -22.25 -5.50
CA VAL A 213 9.49 -21.52 -6.69
C VAL A 213 10.77 -20.76 -6.36
N LEU A 214 10.92 -20.30 -5.11
CA LEU A 214 12.10 -19.57 -4.61
C LEU A 214 12.50 -20.14 -3.24
N PRO A 215 13.80 -20.21 -2.91
CA PRO A 215 14.25 -20.63 -1.58
C PRO A 215 14.05 -19.51 -0.56
N ASN A 216 14.05 -19.84 0.73
CA ASN A 216 13.96 -18.85 1.79
C ASN A 216 15.34 -18.27 2.13
N LEU A 217 15.68 -17.12 1.53
CA LEU A 217 17.01 -16.51 1.64
C LEU A 217 17.39 -16.04 3.06
N GLN A 218 16.42 -15.87 3.97
CA GLN A 218 16.67 -15.47 5.36
C GLN A 218 16.92 -16.66 6.30
N LEU A 219 16.75 -17.89 5.82
CA LEU A 219 17.04 -19.12 6.60
C LEU A 219 18.41 -19.72 6.26
N ILE A 220 19.09 -19.20 5.23
CA ILE A 220 20.46 -19.60 4.88
C ILE A 220 21.42 -18.78 5.76
N PRO A 221 22.29 -19.40 6.57
CA PRO A 221 23.17 -18.67 7.48
C PRO A 221 24.22 -17.85 6.71
N PRO A 222 24.72 -16.75 7.30
CA PRO A 222 25.88 -16.03 6.79
C PRO A 222 27.17 -16.87 6.92
N ASP A 223 28.13 -16.58 6.05
CA ASP A 223 29.50 -17.07 6.24
C ASP A 223 30.12 -16.40 7.49
N PRO A 224 31.02 -17.07 8.24
CA PRO A 224 31.58 -16.54 9.48
C PRO A 224 32.27 -15.17 9.35
N ASP A 225 32.83 -14.87 8.18
CA ASP A 225 33.54 -13.63 7.88
C ASP A 225 32.63 -12.51 7.30
N THR A 226 31.30 -12.71 7.32
CA THR A 226 30.34 -11.71 6.81
C THR A 226 30.41 -10.41 7.63
N PRO A 227 30.60 -9.22 7.01
CA PRO A 227 30.68 -7.96 7.74
C PRO A 227 29.41 -7.64 8.53
N GLU A 228 29.54 -7.12 9.75
CA GLU A 228 28.41 -6.74 10.61
C GLU A 228 27.44 -5.76 9.92
N SER A 229 27.94 -4.90 9.03
CA SER A 229 27.13 -3.97 8.20
C SER A 229 26.21 -4.67 7.19
N GLU A 230 26.43 -5.95 6.90
CA GLU A 230 25.53 -6.80 6.10
C GLU A 230 24.60 -7.67 6.94
N LEU A 231 24.87 -7.78 8.25
CA LEU A 231 24.09 -8.54 9.23
C LEU A 231 23.08 -7.65 9.96
N ARG A 232 23.47 -6.42 10.32
CA ARG A 232 22.65 -5.50 11.11
C ARG A 232 22.63 -4.07 10.58
N GLN A 233 21.47 -3.45 10.70
CA GLN A 233 21.26 -2.02 10.46
C GLN A 233 20.17 -1.49 11.40
N ASP A 234 20.41 -0.35 12.04
CA ASP A 234 19.48 0.31 12.98
C ASP A 234 18.92 -0.61 14.09
N GLY A 235 19.71 -1.62 14.49
CA GLY A 235 19.33 -2.64 15.49
C GLY A 235 18.55 -3.84 14.93
N PHE A 236 18.16 -3.81 13.66
CA PHE A 236 17.48 -4.90 12.97
C PHE A 236 18.47 -5.90 12.36
N ASP A 237 18.10 -7.18 12.40
CA ASP A 237 18.72 -8.23 11.58
C ASP A 237 18.25 -8.05 10.12
N ILE A 238 19.22 -7.75 9.24
CA ILE A 238 19.00 -7.49 7.82
C ILE A 238 19.62 -8.58 6.92
N TRP A 239 20.10 -9.68 7.50
CA TRP A 239 20.76 -10.72 6.72
C TRP A 239 19.78 -11.42 5.77
N TYR A 240 20.28 -11.68 4.55
CA TYR A 240 19.73 -12.65 3.62
C TYR A 240 20.82 -13.09 2.64
N PHE A 241 20.69 -14.30 2.10
CA PHE A 241 21.63 -14.86 1.13
C PHE A 241 21.49 -14.22 -0.26
N LYS A 242 22.62 -13.78 -0.85
CA LYS A 242 22.64 -12.86 -2.02
C LYS A 242 23.18 -13.48 -3.33
N ASP A 243 23.76 -14.68 -3.31
CA ASP A 243 24.35 -15.28 -4.52
C ASP A 243 23.27 -15.77 -5.51
N ILE A 244 22.98 -14.91 -6.50
CA ILE A 244 22.00 -15.17 -7.56
C ILE A 244 22.35 -16.42 -8.38
N ALA A 245 23.63 -16.75 -8.59
CA ALA A 245 24.02 -17.91 -9.37
C ALA A 245 23.66 -19.21 -8.62
N LYS A 246 23.97 -19.28 -7.33
CA LYS A 246 23.60 -20.40 -6.45
C LYS A 246 22.10 -20.52 -6.22
N ILE A 247 21.38 -19.40 -6.13
CA ILE A 247 19.91 -19.42 -6.05
C ILE A 247 19.30 -19.95 -7.36
N THR A 248 19.79 -19.47 -8.51
CA THR A 248 19.27 -19.84 -9.83
C THR A 248 19.70 -21.27 -10.23
N SER A 249 20.75 -21.84 -9.63
CA SER A 249 21.13 -23.26 -9.84
C SER A 249 19.99 -24.20 -9.43
N GLY A 250 19.28 -23.84 -8.37
CA GLY A 250 18.20 -24.62 -7.75
C GLY A 250 18.66 -25.56 -6.65
N GLU A 251 19.95 -25.61 -6.30
CA GLU A 251 20.46 -26.47 -5.22
C GLU A 251 19.89 -26.12 -3.84
N LEU A 252 19.41 -24.88 -3.69
CA LEU A 252 18.81 -24.36 -2.45
C LEU A 252 17.32 -24.74 -2.29
N LEU A 253 16.73 -25.48 -3.25
CA LEU A 253 15.33 -25.91 -3.22
C LEU A 253 15.25 -27.38 -2.73
N PRO A 254 14.50 -27.67 -1.65
CA PRO A 254 14.52 -28.99 -1.00
C PRO A 254 13.97 -30.12 -1.89
N ASP A 255 13.02 -29.81 -2.77
CA ASP A 255 12.30 -30.76 -3.62
C ASP A 255 12.55 -30.52 -5.12
N GLY A 256 13.67 -29.86 -5.46
CA GLY A 256 14.01 -29.46 -6.83
C GLY A 256 13.24 -28.22 -7.33
N LYS A 257 13.37 -27.91 -8.62
CA LYS A 257 12.76 -26.72 -9.24
C LYS A 257 11.27 -26.93 -9.50
N ASN A 258 10.46 -25.96 -9.09
CA ASN A 258 9.05 -25.91 -9.46
C ASN A 258 8.86 -25.62 -10.96
N GLU A 259 8.07 -26.44 -11.66
CA GLU A 259 7.80 -26.31 -13.11
C GLU A 259 6.44 -25.65 -13.45
N MET A 260 5.66 -25.20 -12.47
CA MET A 260 4.33 -24.64 -12.70
C MET A 260 4.40 -23.35 -13.53
N GLY A 261 3.57 -23.29 -14.57
CA GLY A 261 3.42 -22.09 -15.38
C GLY A 261 2.79 -20.94 -14.59
N LEU A 262 3.16 -19.69 -14.94
CA LEU A 262 2.67 -18.46 -14.30
C LEU A 262 1.14 -18.44 -14.12
N GLY A 263 0.38 -18.89 -15.13
CA GLY A 263 -1.09 -18.92 -15.04
C GLY A 263 -1.64 -19.87 -13.98
N GLN A 264 -0.95 -20.97 -13.67
CA GLN A 264 -1.32 -21.89 -12.60
C GLN A 264 -0.95 -21.29 -11.24
N LEU A 265 0.26 -20.72 -11.11
CA LEU A 265 0.70 -20.03 -9.88
C LEU A 265 -0.25 -18.89 -9.49
N ILE A 266 -0.74 -18.11 -10.46
CA ILE A 266 -1.75 -17.05 -10.22
C ILE A 266 -3.08 -17.63 -9.73
N TYR A 267 -3.55 -18.73 -10.33
CA TYR A 267 -4.78 -19.39 -9.88
C TYR A 267 -4.65 -19.91 -8.44
N GLU A 268 -3.59 -20.67 -8.16
CA GLU A 268 -3.37 -21.28 -6.86
C GLU A 268 -3.07 -20.24 -5.75
N PHE A 269 -2.50 -19.08 -6.10
CA PHE A 269 -2.37 -17.94 -5.18
C PHE A 269 -3.72 -17.37 -4.75
N PHE A 270 -4.62 -17.11 -5.70
CA PHE A 270 -5.97 -16.65 -5.38
C PHE A 270 -6.74 -17.71 -4.61
N GLN A 271 -6.59 -18.99 -4.97
CA GLN A 271 -7.20 -20.10 -4.26
C GLN A 271 -6.69 -20.18 -2.80
N TYR A 272 -5.38 -20.16 -2.59
CA TYR A 272 -4.73 -20.23 -1.27
C TYR A 272 -5.26 -19.16 -0.30
N PHE A 273 -5.33 -17.89 -0.74
CA PHE A 273 -5.86 -16.80 0.07
C PHE A 273 -7.41 -16.75 0.16
N THR A 274 -8.11 -17.79 -0.30
CA THR A 274 -9.56 -17.94 -0.12
C THR A 274 -9.94 -19.15 0.74
N THR A 275 -9.24 -20.28 0.57
CA THR A 275 -9.57 -21.55 1.24
C THR A 275 -8.57 -22.00 2.30
N ASN A 276 -7.30 -21.59 2.23
CA ASN A 276 -6.24 -22.18 3.04
C ASN A 276 -5.65 -21.21 4.06
N PHE A 277 -5.37 -19.96 3.69
CA PHE A 277 -4.81 -18.96 4.62
C PHE A 277 -5.85 -18.52 5.67
N ASN A 278 -5.56 -18.76 6.94
CA ASN A 278 -6.43 -18.40 8.05
C ASN A 278 -6.20 -16.95 8.51
N PHE A 279 -6.92 -16.02 7.87
CA PHE A 279 -6.96 -14.60 8.23
C PHE A 279 -7.27 -14.31 9.71
N VAL A 280 -7.78 -15.25 10.51
CA VAL A 280 -8.02 -15.03 11.94
C VAL A 280 -6.75 -15.22 12.75
N SER A 281 -6.04 -16.33 12.56
CA SER A 281 -4.93 -16.78 13.41
C SER A 281 -3.52 -16.64 12.80
N GLU A 282 -3.39 -16.66 11.47
CA GLU A 282 -2.11 -16.73 10.77
C GLU A 282 -1.54 -15.35 10.38
N VAL A 283 -0.25 -15.36 10.05
CA VAL A 283 0.53 -14.20 9.62
C VAL A 283 1.22 -14.54 8.30
N VAL A 284 1.06 -13.69 7.29
CA VAL A 284 1.87 -13.74 6.07
C VAL A 284 3.30 -13.37 6.47
N THR A 285 4.20 -14.35 6.39
CA THR A 285 5.62 -14.25 6.76
C THR A 285 6.49 -14.82 5.65
N ILE A 286 7.62 -14.18 5.39
CA ILE A 286 8.65 -14.72 4.49
C ILE A 286 9.69 -15.48 5.31
N ARG A 287 10.24 -14.86 6.37
CA ARG A 287 11.38 -15.36 7.14
C ARG A 287 11.15 -16.62 7.97
N SER A 288 9.90 -17.05 8.17
CA SER A 288 9.60 -18.24 9.00
C SER A 288 9.71 -19.53 8.20
N LEU A 289 10.25 -20.60 8.80
CA LEU A 289 10.33 -21.92 8.18
C LEU A 289 8.94 -22.42 7.76
N GLY A 290 8.80 -22.76 6.47
CA GLY A 290 7.53 -23.20 5.88
C GLY A 290 6.42 -22.13 5.91
N GLY A 291 6.74 -20.86 6.20
CA GLY A 291 5.76 -19.78 6.29
C GLY A 291 4.86 -19.84 7.53
N VAL A 292 5.15 -20.69 8.51
CA VAL A 292 4.29 -20.90 9.68
C VAL A 292 4.54 -19.83 10.74
N MET A 293 3.59 -18.89 10.88
CA MET A 293 3.60 -17.88 11.94
C MET A 293 2.17 -17.54 12.37
N TYR A 294 1.96 -17.41 13.68
CA TYR A 294 0.64 -17.15 14.27
C TYR A 294 0.60 -15.82 15.01
N LYS A 295 -0.53 -15.14 14.91
CA LYS A 295 -0.77 -13.84 15.58
C LYS A 295 -0.65 -13.93 17.10
N GLN A 296 -0.93 -15.09 17.68
CA GLN A 296 -0.74 -15.33 19.12
C GLN A 296 0.74 -15.17 19.51
N HIS A 297 1.67 -15.78 18.77
CA HIS A 297 3.11 -15.64 19.01
C HIS A 297 3.61 -14.20 18.78
N LYS A 298 3.00 -13.47 17.83
CA LYS A 298 3.29 -12.04 17.59
C LYS A 298 2.58 -11.08 18.58
N GLY A 299 1.66 -11.55 19.40
CA GLY A 299 0.76 -10.70 20.20
C GLY A 299 -0.22 -9.85 19.36
N TRP A 300 -0.37 -10.16 18.06
CA TRP A 300 -1.20 -9.46 17.07
C TRP A 300 -2.67 -9.93 17.12
N THR A 301 -3.20 -10.17 18.31
CA THR A 301 -4.54 -10.78 18.52
C THR A 301 -5.65 -9.76 18.75
N SER A 302 -5.31 -8.52 19.12
CA SER A 302 -6.22 -7.41 19.36
C SER A 302 -5.61 -6.12 18.84
N ALA A 303 -6.43 -5.17 18.36
CA ALA A 303 -5.94 -3.88 17.89
C ALA A 303 -5.20 -3.14 19.02
N ARG A 304 -4.07 -2.52 18.68
CA ARG A 304 -3.23 -1.78 19.65
C ARG A 304 -3.15 -0.32 19.24
N GLU A 305 -3.22 0.57 20.22
CA GLU A 305 -2.88 1.97 20.01
C GLU A 305 -1.37 2.15 20.16
N ARG A 306 -0.78 2.88 19.20
CA ARG A 306 0.62 3.26 19.20
C ARG A 306 0.70 4.78 19.13
N VAL A 307 1.08 5.39 20.25
CA VAL A 307 1.31 6.84 20.34
C VAL A 307 2.55 7.18 19.50
N GLY A 308 2.37 7.98 18.46
CA GLY A 308 3.47 8.68 17.80
C GLY A 308 3.67 10.08 18.39
N GLU A 309 4.75 10.76 18.01
CA GLU A 309 5.11 12.09 18.53
C GLU A 309 4.00 13.15 18.35
N THR A 310 3.14 13.02 17.34
CA THR A 310 2.07 13.99 17.02
C THR A 310 0.68 13.38 16.79
N THR A 311 0.57 12.04 16.67
CA THR A 311 -0.67 11.34 16.31
C THR A 311 -0.69 9.92 16.91
N THR A 312 -1.82 9.48 17.45
CA THR A 312 -2.06 8.07 17.82
C THR A 312 -2.48 7.25 16.60
N TYR A 313 -1.79 6.12 16.38
CA TYR A 313 -2.11 5.16 15.32
C TYR A 313 -2.80 3.94 15.92
N GLN A 314 -3.87 3.46 15.29
CA GLN A 314 -4.48 2.19 15.66
C GLN A 314 -3.95 1.07 14.75
N ASP A 315 -2.99 0.30 15.26
CA ASP A 315 -2.43 -0.84 14.54
C ASP A 315 -3.45 -2.01 14.62
N ARG A 316 -4.08 -2.33 13.48
CA ARG A 316 -5.05 -3.43 13.35
C ARG A 316 -4.35 -4.71 12.92
N TYR A 317 -4.91 -5.86 13.26
CA TYR A 317 -4.34 -7.17 12.91
C TYR A 317 -5.37 -8.11 12.25
N LEU A 318 -6.36 -7.54 11.56
CA LEU A 318 -7.37 -8.31 10.81
C LEU A 318 -6.75 -9.02 9.59
N LEU A 319 -5.73 -8.41 9.01
CA LEU A 319 -4.85 -8.99 8.01
C LEU A 319 -3.41 -8.71 8.47
N ALA A 320 -2.66 -9.76 8.71
CA ALA A 320 -1.34 -9.71 9.34
C ALA A 320 -0.26 -10.07 8.31
N LEU A 321 0.62 -9.12 8.02
CA LEU A 321 1.75 -9.24 7.11
C LEU A 321 3.00 -8.76 7.85
N GLU A 322 3.92 -9.67 8.13
CA GLU A 322 5.22 -9.37 8.74
C GLU A 322 6.18 -8.77 7.71
N ASP A 323 6.78 -7.62 8.03
CA ASP A 323 7.96 -7.11 7.32
C ASP A 323 9.16 -8.05 7.58
N PRO A 324 9.91 -8.47 6.54
CA PRO A 324 10.98 -9.46 6.67
C PRO A 324 12.13 -9.01 7.59
N PHE A 325 12.34 -7.70 7.77
CA PHE A 325 13.41 -7.15 8.59
C PHE A 325 12.87 -6.44 9.85
N GLU A 326 11.84 -5.61 9.70
CA GLU A 326 11.15 -5.01 10.84
C GLU A 326 10.07 -5.94 11.41
N ILE A 327 10.48 -7.02 12.07
CA ILE A 327 9.60 -8.13 12.51
C ILE A 327 8.46 -7.75 13.47
N THR A 328 8.44 -6.52 14.00
CA THR A 328 7.36 -5.95 14.83
C THR A 328 6.33 -5.17 14.00
N HIS A 329 6.62 -4.89 12.73
CA HIS A 329 5.80 -4.13 11.80
C HIS A 329 4.74 -5.02 11.13
N ASN A 330 3.47 -4.75 11.41
CA ASN A 330 2.38 -5.25 10.55
C ASN A 330 2.21 -4.29 9.35
N VAL A 331 2.52 -4.75 8.15
CA VAL A 331 2.25 -4.02 6.90
C VAL A 331 0.75 -3.91 6.65
N GLY A 332 -0.04 -4.90 7.07
CA GLY A 332 -1.50 -4.90 7.00
C GLY A 332 -2.21 -4.05 8.07
N ARG A 333 -1.49 -3.25 8.87
CA ARG A 333 -2.06 -2.51 10.03
C ARG A 333 -3.23 -1.58 9.70
N THR A 334 -3.30 -1.08 8.46
CA THR A 334 -4.36 -0.19 7.97
C THR A 334 -5.62 -0.96 7.58
N CYS A 335 -5.53 -2.28 7.38
CA CYS A 335 -6.64 -3.07 6.85
C CYS A 335 -7.80 -3.17 7.85
N GLY A 336 -8.89 -2.47 7.54
CA GLY A 336 -10.15 -2.53 8.29
C GLY A 336 -11.00 -3.73 7.90
N GLY A 337 -12.03 -4.03 8.69
CA GLY A 337 -12.97 -5.13 8.41
C GLY A 337 -13.57 -5.11 7.00
N PRO A 338 -14.09 -3.96 6.50
CA PRO A 338 -14.56 -3.84 5.12
C PRO A 338 -13.46 -4.11 4.08
N GLY A 339 -12.24 -3.58 4.29
CA GLY A 339 -11.12 -3.78 3.38
C GLY A 339 -10.67 -5.24 3.29
N VAL A 340 -10.55 -5.94 4.42
CA VAL A 340 -10.21 -7.38 4.44
C VAL A 340 -11.31 -8.22 3.77
N ARG A 341 -12.60 -7.88 3.96
CA ARG A 341 -13.70 -8.53 3.23
C ARG A 341 -13.61 -8.31 1.72
N ARG A 342 -13.37 -7.07 1.27
CA ARG A 342 -13.20 -6.73 -0.15
C ARG A 342 -12.01 -7.49 -0.78
N ILE A 343 -10.87 -7.53 -0.10
CA ILE A 343 -9.68 -8.28 -0.55
C ILE A 343 -10.00 -9.76 -0.73
N ARG A 344 -10.61 -10.40 0.28
CA ARG A 344 -10.98 -11.83 0.22
C ARG A 344 -12.01 -12.12 -0.88
N GLY A 345 -13.05 -11.30 -0.99
CA GLY A 345 -14.09 -11.45 -2.02
C GLY A 345 -13.54 -11.33 -3.44
N GLU A 346 -12.62 -10.38 -3.68
CA GLU A 346 -11.99 -10.23 -4.98
C GLU A 346 -11.00 -11.37 -5.31
N MET A 347 -10.30 -11.93 -4.32
CA MET A 347 -9.48 -13.13 -4.51
C MET A 347 -10.36 -14.33 -4.90
N GLN A 348 -11.50 -14.51 -4.23
CA GLN A 348 -12.47 -15.56 -4.54
C GLN A 348 -13.04 -15.39 -5.96
N ARG A 349 -13.44 -14.16 -6.31
CA ARG A 349 -13.91 -13.80 -7.66
C ARG A 349 -12.84 -14.09 -8.72
N ALA A 350 -11.58 -13.73 -8.47
CA ALA A 350 -10.49 -14.00 -9.41
C ALA A 350 -10.26 -15.51 -9.62
N ALA A 351 -10.19 -16.30 -8.54
CA ALA A 351 -10.08 -17.76 -8.64
C ALA A 351 -11.26 -18.38 -9.41
N GLN A 352 -12.50 -17.96 -9.13
CA GLN A 352 -13.70 -18.45 -9.82
C GLN A 352 -13.71 -18.13 -11.31
N ILE A 353 -13.31 -16.92 -11.71
CA ILE A 353 -13.21 -16.52 -13.12
C ILE A 353 -12.18 -17.39 -13.84
N ILE A 354 -10.98 -17.55 -13.28
CA ILE A 354 -9.93 -18.39 -13.89
C ILE A 354 -10.40 -19.84 -14.02
N ARG A 355 -10.99 -20.41 -12.95
CA ARG A 355 -11.53 -21.78 -12.96
C ARG A 355 -12.57 -21.97 -14.05
N LYS A 356 -13.54 -21.06 -14.17
CA LYS A 356 -14.63 -21.14 -15.16
C LYS A 356 -14.10 -21.12 -16.60
N ILE A 357 -13.14 -20.24 -16.89
CA ILE A 357 -12.48 -20.16 -18.20
C ILE A 357 -11.72 -21.47 -18.50
N SER A 358 -10.99 -22.01 -17.52
CA SER A 358 -10.28 -23.29 -17.66
C SER A 358 -11.22 -24.47 -17.91
N THR A 359 -12.37 -24.57 -17.23
CA THR A 359 -13.34 -25.66 -17.44
C THR A 359 -14.07 -25.55 -18.79
N GLN A 360 -14.28 -24.33 -19.31
CA GLN A 360 -14.91 -24.13 -20.62
C GLN A 360 -13.98 -24.48 -21.80
N ALA A 361 -12.68 -24.63 -21.55
CA ALA A 361 -11.66 -24.90 -22.58
C ALA A 361 -11.31 -26.39 -22.74
N ALA A 362 -11.87 -27.29 -21.92
CA ALA A 362 -11.54 -28.71 -21.94
C ALA A 362 -12.81 -29.59 -21.98
N PRO A 363 -12.94 -30.55 -22.92
CA PRO A 363 -13.92 -31.62 -22.78
C PRO A 363 -13.51 -32.51 -21.60
N GLU A 364 -14.42 -32.74 -20.65
CA GLU A 364 -14.11 -33.42 -19.40
C GLU A 364 -13.73 -34.90 -19.62
N SER A 365 -12.55 -35.28 -19.13
CA SER A 365 -12.15 -36.67 -18.96
C SER A 365 -12.37 -37.09 -17.50
N PRO A 366 -12.90 -38.31 -17.23
CA PRO A 366 -13.14 -38.79 -15.86
C PRO A 366 -11.91 -38.74 -14.94
N ALA A 367 -10.70 -38.83 -15.50
CA ALA A 367 -9.44 -38.76 -14.75
C ALA A 367 -9.16 -37.37 -14.13
N THR A 368 -9.70 -36.29 -14.71
CA THR A 368 -9.45 -34.92 -14.23
C THR A 368 -10.30 -34.59 -13.00
N ALA A 369 -11.50 -35.17 -12.88
CA ALA A 369 -12.39 -34.97 -11.74
C ALA A 369 -11.77 -35.49 -10.42
N ALA A 370 -11.13 -36.66 -10.47
CA ALA A 370 -10.48 -37.30 -9.31
C ALA A 370 -9.27 -36.51 -8.75
N ARG A 371 -8.69 -35.59 -9.53
CA ARG A 371 -7.58 -34.74 -9.09
C ARG A 371 -8.05 -33.46 -8.39
N ASN A 372 -9.30 -33.03 -8.66
CA ASN A 372 -9.94 -31.88 -8.04
C ASN A 372 -10.59 -32.21 -6.69
N SER A 373 -11.01 -33.47 -6.45
CA SER A 373 -11.65 -33.90 -5.21
C SER A 373 -10.71 -33.98 -4.00
N GLY A 374 -9.39 -33.97 -4.20
CA GLY A 374 -8.40 -34.02 -3.10
C GLY A 374 -8.21 -32.71 -2.33
N TRP A 375 -8.86 -31.61 -2.75
CA TRP A 375 -8.65 -30.27 -2.20
C TRP A 375 -9.93 -29.56 -1.72
N GLU A 376 -11.07 -30.28 -1.63
CA GLU A 376 -12.24 -29.78 -0.91
C GLU A 376 -12.04 -29.94 0.60
N MET A 377 -11.34 -28.99 1.20
CA MET A 377 -11.41 -28.79 2.65
C MET A 377 -12.77 -28.17 2.97
N GLN A 378 -13.74 -29.01 3.35
CA GLN A 378 -14.97 -28.54 3.98
C GLN A 378 -14.63 -27.90 5.32
N ILE A 379 -14.48 -26.56 5.34
CA ILE A 379 -14.52 -25.80 6.60
C ILE A 379 -15.95 -25.93 7.11
N THR A 380 -16.13 -26.78 8.12
CA THR A 380 -17.47 -27.00 8.69
C THR A 380 -17.87 -25.79 9.53
N LEU A 381 -19.18 -25.66 9.79
CA LEU A 381 -19.69 -24.64 10.70
C LEU A 381 -19.08 -24.80 12.11
N ASP A 382 -18.73 -26.04 12.48
CA ASP A 382 -18.14 -26.38 13.77
C ASP A 382 -16.67 -25.93 13.90
N ASP A 383 -15.85 -26.03 12.85
CA ASP A 383 -14.45 -25.54 12.85
C ASP A 383 -14.38 -24.02 13.11
N LEU A 384 -15.32 -23.29 12.48
CA LEU A 384 -15.52 -21.86 12.66
C LEU A 384 -16.00 -21.53 14.09
N MET A 385 -16.86 -22.37 14.66
CA MET A 385 -17.40 -22.21 16.01
C MET A 385 -16.40 -22.59 17.12
N VAL A 386 -15.54 -23.58 16.92
CA VAL A 386 -14.47 -23.96 17.89
C VAL A 386 -13.43 -22.85 18.01
N THR A 387 -12.96 -22.34 16.87
CA THR A 387 -12.00 -21.22 16.80
C THR A 387 -12.53 -19.96 17.50
N VAL A 388 -13.85 -19.72 17.41
CA VAL A 388 -14.55 -18.59 18.03
C VAL A 388 -14.95 -18.87 19.48
N THR A 389 -15.15 -20.10 19.94
CA THR A 389 -15.53 -20.38 21.34
C THR A 389 -14.32 -20.46 22.27
N GLN A 390 -13.20 -21.07 21.84
CA GLN A 390 -12.00 -21.19 22.69
C GLN A 390 -11.39 -19.82 23.04
N ASN A 391 -11.38 -18.86 22.11
CA ASN A 391 -10.84 -17.52 22.32
C ASN A 391 -11.80 -16.52 23.02
N ASN A 392 -13.08 -16.88 23.25
CA ASN A 392 -14.10 -15.95 23.77
C ASN A 392 -14.57 -16.25 25.21
N ARG A 393 -13.74 -16.85 26.07
CA ARG A 393 -14.07 -17.04 27.49
C ARG A 393 -14.11 -15.74 28.32
N THR A 394 -13.67 -14.61 27.78
CA THR A 394 -13.40 -13.37 28.54
C THR A 394 -14.31 -12.17 28.29
N PHE A 395 -15.30 -12.20 27.39
CA PHE A 395 -16.16 -11.03 27.11
C PHE A 395 -17.67 -11.29 27.25
N ARG A 396 -18.30 -10.55 28.17
CA ARG A 396 -19.65 -10.78 28.75
C ARG A 396 -20.85 -10.30 27.91
N ASN A 397 -20.64 -9.64 26.76
CA ASN A 397 -21.69 -8.91 26.01
C ASN A 397 -22.46 -9.75 24.96
N ARG A 398 -22.60 -11.07 25.14
CA ARG A 398 -22.94 -11.99 24.04
C ARG A 398 -24.43 -12.08 23.66
N LYS A 399 -25.37 -11.59 24.48
CA LYS A 399 -26.82 -11.88 24.31
C LYS A 399 -27.49 -11.16 23.12
N ASN A 400 -26.99 -9.99 22.72
CA ASN A 400 -27.57 -9.23 21.58
C ASN A 400 -26.96 -9.68 20.23
N ASN A 401 -25.63 -9.81 20.14
CA ASN A 401 -24.98 -10.25 18.91
C ASN A 401 -25.38 -11.68 18.49
N GLN A 402 -25.67 -12.57 19.44
CA GLN A 402 -26.13 -13.93 19.13
C GLN A 402 -27.55 -13.97 18.56
N LYS A 403 -28.46 -13.06 18.98
CA LYS A 403 -29.77 -12.91 18.33
C LYS A 403 -29.64 -12.38 16.90
N ASN A 404 -28.83 -11.35 16.70
CA ASN A 404 -28.64 -10.74 15.38
C ASN A 404 -28.02 -11.72 14.37
N LEU A 405 -27.02 -12.50 14.80
CA LEU A 405 -26.38 -13.51 13.95
C LEU A 405 -27.32 -14.68 13.60
N VAL A 406 -28.15 -15.14 14.56
CA VAL A 406 -29.16 -16.19 14.30
C VAL A 406 -30.28 -15.69 13.39
N GLY A 407 -30.66 -14.41 13.46
CA GLY A 407 -31.56 -13.79 12.48
C GLY A 407 -30.95 -13.72 11.09
N TRP A 408 -29.68 -13.33 10.98
CA TRP A 408 -28.95 -13.22 9.71
C TRP A 408 -28.79 -14.58 9.01
N ILE A 409 -28.47 -15.64 9.77
CA ILE A 409 -28.32 -17.01 9.24
C ILE A 409 -29.66 -17.61 8.76
N LYS A 410 -30.78 -17.26 9.39
CA LYS A 410 -32.09 -17.88 9.09
C LYS A 410 -32.72 -17.45 7.76
N ASN A 411 -32.28 -16.34 7.17
CA ASN A 411 -32.99 -15.77 6.02
C ASN A 411 -32.47 -16.27 4.65
N ASN A 412 -31.42 -17.10 4.62
CA ASN A 412 -30.98 -17.85 3.42
C ASN A 412 -30.65 -17.00 2.16
N TRP A 413 -30.03 -15.84 2.36
CA TRP A 413 -29.73 -14.87 1.30
C TRP A 413 -28.64 -15.37 0.34
N THR A 414 -28.87 -15.23 -0.97
CA THR A 414 -27.83 -15.43 -1.98
C THR A 414 -26.79 -14.30 -1.93
N VAL A 415 -25.60 -14.55 -2.48
CA VAL A 415 -24.53 -13.53 -2.54
C VAL A 415 -24.98 -12.29 -3.34
N GLY A 416 -25.85 -12.45 -4.34
CA GLY A 416 -26.42 -11.35 -5.11
C GLY A 416 -27.32 -10.43 -4.28
N GLU A 417 -28.21 -11.01 -3.46
CA GLU A 417 -29.10 -10.24 -2.59
C GLU A 417 -28.33 -9.51 -1.49
N CYS A 418 -27.30 -10.14 -0.93
CA CYS A 418 -26.38 -9.49 0.01
C CYS A 418 -25.64 -8.30 -0.61
N LEU A 419 -25.21 -8.40 -1.86
CA LEU A 419 -24.52 -7.30 -2.56
C LEU A 419 -25.50 -6.15 -2.86
N ALA A 420 -26.68 -6.44 -3.41
CA ALA A 420 -27.70 -5.43 -3.69
C ALA A 420 -28.09 -4.62 -2.45
N GLN A 421 -28.15 -5.26 -1.27
CA GLN A 421 -28.46 -4.56 -0.02
C GLN A 421 -27.28 -3.74 0.53
N ILE A 422 -26.04 -4.17 0.29
CA ILE A 422 -24.84 -3.37 0.60
C ILE A 422 -24.77 -2.14 -0.31
N ASP A 423 -25.07 -2.30 -1.60
CA ASP A 423 -25.07 -1.21 -2.58
C ASP A 423 -26.19 -0.20 -2.28
N ALA A 424 -27.40 -0.66 -1.91
CA ALA A 424 -28.49 0.21 -1.46
C ALA A 424 -28.12 1.03 -0.21
N VAL A 425 -27.49 0.40 0.80
CA VAL A 425 -27.01 1.11 2.01
C VAL A 425 -25.85 2.06 1.69
N ALA A 426 -25.00 1.74 0.71
CA ALA A 426 -23.94 2.64 0.28
C ALA A 426 -24.49 3.90 -0.41
N GLU A 427 -25.54 3.76 -1.22
CA GLU A 427 -26.16 4.89 -1.93
C GLU A 427 -27.03 5.75 -1.01
N GLU A 428 -27.73 5.14 -0.05
CA GLU A 428 -28.39 5.82 1.09
C GLU A 428 -27.40 6.73 1.85
N LEU A 429 -26.23 6.18 2.23
CA LEU A 429 -25.19 6.93 2.93
C LEU A 429 -24.52 8.01 2.06
N ARG A 430 -24.42 7.80 0.75
CA ARG A 430 -23.94 8.80 -0.20
C ARG A 430 -24.88 10.00 -0.23
N ARG A 431 -26.18 9.74 -0.43
CA ARG A 431 -27.23 10.76 -0.51
C ARG A 431 -27.38 11.56 0.78
N LYS A 432 -27.24 10.92 1.95
CA LYS A 432 -27.16 11.63 3.25
C LYS A 432 -26.01 12.62 3.30
N ARG A 433 -24.82 12.24 2.81
CA ARG A 433 -23.64 13.12 2.80
C ARG A 433 -23.76 14.28 1.83
N GLU A 434 -24.39 14.08 0.67
CA GLU A 434 -24.68 15.14 -0.29
C GLU A 434 -25.67 16.18 0.30
N LEU A 435 -26.59 15.73 1.15
CA LEU A 435 -27.52 16.59 1.91
C LEU A 435 -26.93 17.11 3.25
N GLY A 436 -25.68 16.79 3.58
CA GLY A 436 -25.04 17.19 4.84
C GLY A 436 -25.63 16.54 6.11
N LEU A 437 -26.41 15.47 5.96
CA LEU A 437 -27.10 14.77 7.04
C LEU A 437 -26.18 13.78 7.78
N PRO A 438 -26.35 13.60 9.11
CA PRO A 438 -25.74 12.50 9.87
C PRO A 438 -26.10 11.12 9.30
N ASP A 439 -25.19 10.14 9.43
CA ASP A 439 -25.41 8.76 8.92
C ASP A 439 -26.69 8.11 9.51
N ASP A 440 -27.11 8.52 10.71
CA ASP A 440 -28.30 8.06 11.46
C ASP A 440 -29.58 8.89 11.24
N ALA A 441 -29.53 10.01 10.54
CA ALA A 441 -30.73 10.78 10.18
C ALA A 441 -31.52 10.07 9.06
N GLU A 442 -32.85 10.14 9.07
CA GLU A 442 -33.68 9.65 7.96
C GLU A 442 -33.56 10.58 6.75
N LEU A 443 -33.55 10.01 5.54
CA LEU A 443 -33.62 10.83 4.32
C LEU A 443 -35.00 11.51 4.22
N PRO A 444 -35.07 12.79 3.84
CA PRO A 444 -36.34 13.43 3.56
C PRO A 444 -37.06 12.71 2.41
N PRO A 445 -38.39 12.56 2.47
CA PRO A 445 -39.16 11.90 1.42
C PRO A 445 -38.99 12.65 0.10
N GLU A 446 -38.95 11.90 -1.00
CA GLU A 446 -38.96 12.48 -2.34
C GLU A 446 -40.29 13.19 -2.56
N SER A 447 -40.23 14.51 -2.75
CA SER A 447 -41.37 15.26 -3.26
C SER A 447 -41.61 14.85 -4.70
N GLU A 448 -42.73 14.18 -4.97
CA GLU A 448 -43.21 13.96 -6.33
C GLU A 448 -43.37 15.32 -7.02
N GLU A 449 -42.62 15.55 -8.11
CA GLU A 449 -42.78 16.76 -8.92
C GLU A 449 -44.13 16.71 -9.65
N GLY A 450 -45.10 17.47 -9.13
CA GLY A 450 -46.38 17.75 -9.76
C GLY A 450 -46.47 19.20 -10.21
N SER A 451 -46.34 19.42 -11.52
CA SER A 451 -46.93 20.51 -12.34
C SER A 451 -46.89 21.98 -11.84
N GLU A 452 -46.24 22.83 -12.65
CA GLU A 452 -46.64 24.19 -13.05
C GLU A 452 -47.57 25.01 -12.12
N GLU A 453 -47.07 26.18 -11.67
CA GLU A 453 -47.66 27.45 -12.12
C GLU A 453 -46.65 28.61 -11.94
N THR A 454 -46.87 29.71 -12.69
CA THR A 454 -45.98 30.88 -12.79
C THR A 454 -46.29 31.98 -11.77
N ASP A 455 -45.48 33.04 -11.85
CA ASP A 455 -45.60 34.36 -11.21
C ASP A 455 -44.75 34.48 -9.92
N GLY A 456 -43.86 35.45 -9.73
CA GLY A 456 -43.55 36.63 -10.54
C GLY A 456 -43.79 37.92 -9.75
N GLU A 457 -42.78 38.42 -9.02
CA GLU A 457 -42.62 39.86 -8.75
C GLU A 457 -41.23 40.22 -8.17
N GLU A 458 -40.89 41.50 -8.24
CA GLU A 458 -39.55 42.07 -8.02
C GLU A 458 -39.28 42.41 -6.54
N GLY A 459 -38.00 42.54 -6.15
CA GLY A 459 -37.64 42.95 -4.80
C GLY A 459 -36.15 43.20 -4.58
N SER A 460 -35.65 44.36 -5.01
CA SER A 460 -34.31 44.85 -4.65
C SER A 460 -34.26 45.38 -3.21
N ASP A 461 -33.22 45.08 -2.43
CA ASP A 461 -32.31 46.10 -1.88
C ASP A 461 -31.02 45.48 -1.30
N SER A 462 -30.19 46.34 -0.71
CA SER A 462 -28.75 46.27 -0.51
C SER A 462 -28.29 45.99 0.93
N GLY A 463 -26.99 45.70 1.10
CA GLY A 463 -26.22 46.38 2.16
C GLY A 463 -25.58 45.57 3.30
N SER A 464 -24.24 45.64 3.33
CA SER A 464 -23.38 45.72 4.53
C SER A 464 -23.17 44.51 5.48
N SER A 465 -21.93 44.00 5.43
CA SER A 465 -20.96 43.87 6.55
C SER A 465 -21.46 43.82 8.01
N GLY A 466 -21.01 42.78 8.73
CA GLY A 466 -21.05 42.68 10.21
C GLY A 466 -20.02 41.68 10.76
N ASP A 467 -19.07 42.17 11.57
CA ASP A 467 -18.04 41.37 12.27
C ASP A 467 -18.63 40.45 13.35
N SER A 468 -18.00 39.30 13.59
CA SER A 468 -18.24 38.51 14.81
C SER A 468 -16.96 37.83 15.29
N SER A 469 -16.34 38.43 16.30
CA SER A 469 -15.12 37.96 16.95
C SER A 469 -15.44 37.12 18.19
N ILE A 470 -14.90 35.89 18.27
CA ILE A 470 -14.90 35.05 19.47
C ILE A 470 -13.48 34.51 19.74
N ARG A 471 -13.02 34.66 20.99
CA ARG A 471 -11.69 34.28 21.49
C ARG A 471 -11.68 32.91 22.21
N VAL A 472 -10.47 32.59 22.73
CA VAL A 472 -10.05 31.59 23.74
C VAL A 472 -9.92 30.15 23.16
N VAL A 473 -8.88 29.33 23.44
CA VAL A 473 -7.79 29.35 24.44
C VAL A 473 -6.40 29.19 23.80
N SER A 474 -5.33 29.68 24.43
CA SER A 474 -3.92 29.36 24.11
C SER A 474 -3.29 28.40 25.13
N SER A 475 -2.41 27.48 24.70
CA SER A 475 -1.05 27.33 25.29
C SER A 475 -0.17 26.26 24.60
N SER A 476 0.59 26.66 23.59
CA SER A 476 1.98 26.21 23.35
C SER A 476 2.63 27.14 22.30
N SER A 477 3.22 28.25 22.77
CA SER A 477 3.50 29.43 21.94
C SER A 477 4.82 29.42 21.16
N GLU A 478 5.54 28.29 21.11
CA GLU A 478 6.92 28.25 20.57
C GLU A 478 7.05 27.58 19.19
N ALA A 479 6.01 26.87 18.72
CA ALA A 479 6.02 26.26 17.38
C ALA A 479 5.57 27.21 16.24
N ASN A 480 4.90 28.33 16.56
CA ASN A 480 4.16 29.14 15.58
C ASN A 480 4.86 30.44 15.14
N ARG A 481 6.12 30.69 15.54
CA ARG A 481 6.83 31.97 15.25
C ARG A 481 7.80 31.93 14.05
N VAL A 482 7.60 31.02 13.09
CA VAL A 482 8.43 30.89 11.86
C VAL A 482 7.57 30.84 10.58
N ILE A 483 6.32 31.34 10.62
CA ILE A 483 5.40 31.31 9.46
C ILE A 483 4.82 32.71 9.19
N GLU A 484 5.71 33.65 8.84
CA GLU A 484 5.33 34.88 8.12
C GLU A 484 6.30 35.01 6.93
N GLY A 485 5.80 34.74 5.70
CA GLY A 485 6.61 34.72 4.47
C GLY A 485 6.47 33.47 3.58
N LEU A 486 5.55 32.54 3.85
CA LEU A 486 5.40 31.27 3.11
C LEU A 486 4.08 31.19 2.31
N ASN A 487 3.96 31.98 1.24
CA ASN A 487 2.92 31.76 0.24
C ASN A 487 3.25 30.51 -0.60
N GLY A 488 2.49 29.43 -0.44
CA GLY A 488 2.53 28.23 -1.30
C GLY A 488 2.86 26.90 -0.62
N LEU A 489 3.51 26.88 0.55
CA LEU A 489 3.90 25.63 1.22
C LEU A 489 2.73 24.99 2.00
N ARG A 490 2.18 23.87 1.52
CA ARG A 490 1.11 23.14 2.21
C ARG A 490 1.66 22.06 3.15
N ILE A 491 1.63 22.32 4.46
CA ILE A 491 1.83 21.29 5.49
C ILE A 491 0.50 20.58 5.71
N SER A 492 0.34 19.36 5.17
CA SER A 492 -0.91 18.61 5.29
C SER A 492 -1.02 17.85 6.62
N ARG A 493 -2.26 17.58 7.03
CA ARG A 493 -2.59 16.59 8.08
C ARG A 493 -3.06 15.33 7.34
N SER A 494 -2.36 14.22 7.53
CA SER A 494 -2.71 12.89 7.01
C SER A 494 -3.52 12.09 8.00
#